data_AF-A0A1M3K9A7-F1
#
_entry.id   AF-A0A1M3K9A7-F1
#
_cell.length_a   1.000
_cell.length_b   1.000
_cell.length_c   1.000
_cell.angle_alpha   90.00
_cell.angle_beta   90.00
_cell.angle_gamma   90.00
#
_symmetry.space_group_name_H-M   'P 1'
#
loop_
_entity.id
_entity.type
_entity.pdbx_description
1 polymer ?
#
loop_
_entity_poly.entity_id
_entity_poly.type
_entity_poly.pdbx_seq_one_letter_code
_entity_poly.pdbx_strand_id
1 'polypeptide(L)'
;MIEVSAKELGVENCSFVARGITAGDVIEEMFDHLEKKHDFNMPDAETTLEMYMTDLEEYDLNNVTALNTELPLDEGVKLIVQRLKEKLNLSATPSDYRG
;
A
#
# COMPACT_ATOMS: atom_id res chain seq x y z
N MET A 1 14.49 7.93 5.75
CA MET A 1 13.70 7.04 6.63
C MET A 1 12.27 7.47 6.51
N ILE A 2 11.41 6.55 6.10
CA ILE A 2 9.98 6.76 5.95
C ILE A 2 9.30 5.87 7.00
N GLU A 3 8.29 6.39 7.68
CA GLU A 3 7.51 5.63 8.66
C GLU A 3 6.02 5.88 8.47
N VAL A 4 5.22 4.82 8.51
CA VAL A 4 3.77 4.88 8.38
C VAL A 4 3.15 3.97 9.43
N SER A 5 2.17 4.50 10.18
CA SER A 5 1.44 3.70 11.16
C SER A 5 0.15 3.13 10.57
N ALA A 6 -0.22 1.92 10.97
CA ALA A 6 -1.44 1.26 10.54
C ALA A 6 -2.69 2.10 10.89
N LYS A 7 -2.62 2.87 11.99
CA LYS A 7 -3.66 3.84 12.37
C LYS A 7 -3.81 4.97 11.34
N GLU A 8 -2.72 5.44 10.74
CA GLU A 8 -2.78 6.44 9.65
C GLU A 8 -3.43 5.88 8.38
N LEU A 9 -3.37 4.57 8.19
CA LEU A 9 -4.02 3.85 7.09
C LEU A 9 -5.49 3.53 7.40
N GLY A 10 -5.98 3.88 8.59
CA GLY A 10 -7.35 3.63 9.04
C GLY A 10 -7.58 2.20 9.55
N VAL A 11 -6.52 1.45 9.87
CA VAL A 11 -6.63 0.16 10.55
C VAL A 11 -6.87 0.41 12.04
N GLU A 12 -8.14 0.38 12.42
CA GLU A 12 -8.54 0.55 13.81
C GLU A 12 -8.03 -0.62 14.67
N ASN A 13 -7.67 -0.34 15.93
CA ASN A 13 -7.05 -1.31 16.85
C ASN A 13 -5.68 -1.86 16.42
N CYS A 14 -5.02 -1.27 15.41
CA CYS A 14 -3.65 -1.62 15.05
C CYS A 14 -2.68 -0.46 15.38
N SER A 15 -1.73 -0.73 16.27
CA SER A 15 -0.68 0.23 16.66
C SER A 15 0.65 -0.04 15.95
N PHE A 16 0.63 -0.88 14.91
CA PHE A 16 1.83 -1.22 14.16
C PHE A 16 2.35 -0.01 13.37
N VAL A 17 3.67 0.10 13.27
CA VAL A 17 4.35 1.16 12.53
C VAL A 17 5.40 0.50 11.65
N ALA A 18 5.20 0.57 10.34
CA ALA A 18 6.18 0.12 9.36
C ALA A 18 7.23 1.22 9.15
N ARG A 19 8.50 0.82 9.06
CA ARG A 19 9.64 1.73 8.92
C ARG A 19 10.61 1.22 7.88
N GLY A 20 10.98 2.08 6.94
CA GLY A 20 11.80 1.69 5.81
C GLY A 20 12.72 2.79 5.32
N ILE A 21 13.75 2.39 4.56
CA ILE A 21 14.60 3.33 3.83
C ILE A 21 13.86 3.81 2.58
N THR A 22 13.14 2.90 1.92
CA THR A 22 12.36 3.14 0.72
C THR A 22 10.86 3.01 0.96
N ALA A 23 10.05 3.49 0.02
CA ALA A 23 8.60 3.25 0.05
C ALA A 23 8.28 1.75 -0.01
N GLY A 24 9.05 0.97 -0.78
CA GLY A 24 8.91 -0.49 -0.88
C GLY A 24 9.10 -1.19 0.47
N ASP A 25 10.14 -0.85 1.23
CA ASP A 25 10.35 -1.40 2.59
C ASP A 25 9.14 -1.16 3.51
N VAL A 26 8.56 0.04 3.47
CA VAL A 26 7.42 0.39 4.32
C VAL A 26 6.17 -0.39 3.89
N ILE A 27 5.96 -0.55 2.58
CA ILE A 27 4.84 -1.33 2.05
C ILE A 27 4.98 -2.80 2.45
N GLU A 28 6.16 -3.38 2.26
CA GLU A 28 6.45 -4.78 2.58
C GLU A 28 6.22 -5.07 4.06
N GLU A 29 6.82 -4.29 4.97
CA GLU A 29 6.61 -4.45 6.42
C GLU A 29 5.14 -4.27 6.84
N MET A 30 4.43 -3.31 6.23
CA MET A 30 3.02 -3.06 6.54
C MET A 30 2.14 -4.21 6.06
N PHE A 31 2.38 -4.73 4.86
CA PHE A 31 1.58 -5.79 4.27
C PHE A 31 1.84 -7.13 4.95
N ASP A 32 3.10 -7.46 5.23
CA ASP A 32 3.48 -8.65 6.00
C ASP A 32 2.78 -8.67 7.37
N HIS A 33 2.73 -7.52 8.05
CA HIS A 33 2.00 -7.40 9.30
C HIS A 33 0.50 -7.62 9.11
N LEU A 34 -0.13 -6.94 8.15
CA LEU A 34 -1.57 -6.98 7.96
C LEU A 34 -2.05 -8.37 7.49
N GLU A 35 -1.29 -9.05 6.65
CA GLU A 35 -1.55 -10.43 6.27
C GLU A 35 -1.47 -11.36 7.49
N LYS A 36 -0.39 -11.30 8.28
CA LYS A 36 -0.19 -12.20 9.43
C LYS A 36 -1.14 -11.93 10.61
N LYS A 37 -1.50 -10.66 10.85
CA LYS A 37 -2.27 -10.26 12.04
C LYS A 37 -3.76 -10.10 11.79
N HIS A 38 -4.14 -9.69 10.59
CA HIS A 38 -5.52 -9.36 10.25
C HIS A 38 -6.11 -10.28 9.18
N ASP A 39 -5.36 -11.28 8.70
CA ASP A 39 -5.76 -12.21 7.63
C ASP A 39 -6.20 -11.45 6.37
N PHE A 40 -5.65 -10.24 6.17
CA PHE A 40 -5.94 -9.45 4.99
C PHE A 40 -5.21 -10.06 3.81
N ASN A 41 -5.97 -10.32 2.74
CA ASN A 41 -5.41 -10.79 1.48
C ASN A 41 -4.74 -9.61 0.77
N MET A 42 -3.49 -9.32 1.12
CA MET A 42 -2.71 -8.23 0.56
C MET A 42 -2.02 -8.68 -0.74
N PRO A 43 -1.93 -7.81 -1.77
CA PRO A 43 -1.06 -8.07 -2.90
C PRO A 43 0.41 -7.91 -2.48
N ASP A 44 1.37 -8.57 -3.13
CA ASP A 44 2.78 -8.38 -2.80
C ASP A 44 3.20 -6.90 -2.94
N ALA A 45 4.16 -6.51 -2.11
CA ALA A 45 4.69 -5.16 -2.09
C ALA A 45 5.30 -4.76 -3.43
N GLU A 46 6.02 -5.68 -4.10
CA GLU A 46 6.58 -5.46 -5.43
C GLU A 46 5.49 -5.17 -6.46
N THR A 47 4.45 -5.99 -6.50
CA THR A 47 3.34 -5.82 -7.44
C THR A 47 2.57 -4.52 -7.20
N THR A 48 2.40 -4.15 -5.93
CA THR A 48 1.81 -2.86 -5.53
C THR A 48 2.69 -1.69 -5.97
N LEU A 49 4.01 -1.81 -5.80
CA LEU A 49 4.98 -0.81 -6.23
C LEU A 49 5.01 -0.67 -7.76
N GLU A 50 4.98 -1.79 -8.49
CA GLU A 50 4.94 -1.83 -9.95
C GLU A 50 3.68 -1.15 -10.49
N MET A 51 2.50 -1.39 -9.88
CA MET A 51 1.25 -0.69 -10.20
C MET A 51 1.33 0.82 -10.04
N TYR A 52 2.20 1.31 -9.15
CA TYR A 52 2.40 2.75 -8.94
C TYR A 52 3.48 3.35 -9.82
N MET A 53 4.50 2.57 -10.20
CA MET A 53 5.58 3.02 -11.08
C MET A 53 5.20 3.00 -12.54
N THR A 54 4.25 2.14 -12.93
CA THR A 54 3.62 2.24 -14.24
C THR A 54 2.59 3.38 -14.20
N ASP A 55 2.77 4.37 -15.07
CA ASP A 55 1.87 5.52 -15.30
C ASP A 55 0.56 5.02 -15.96
N LEU A 56 -0.09 4.06 -15.33
CA LEU A 56 -1.35 3.47 -15.74
C LEU A 56 -2.43 4.17 -14.92
N GLU A 57 -2.96 5.25 -15.48
CA GLU A 57 -4.18 5.93 -15.01
C GLU A 57 -5.41 4.96 -14.93
N GLU A 58 -5.23 3.70 -15.33
CA GLU A 58 -6.25 2.67 -15.52
C GLU A 58 -5.91 1.34 -14.79
N TYR A 59 -5.09 1.33 -13.73
CA TYR A 59 -4.98 0.12 -12.91
C TYR A 59 -6.17 0.03 -11.96
N ASP A 60 -7.16 -0.78 -12.34
CA ASP A 60 -8.37 -0.97 -11.54
C ASP A 60 -8.01 -1.79 -10.28
N LEU A 61 -7.92 -1.12 -9.12
CA LEU A 61 -7.71 -1.77 -7.83
C LEU A 61 -8.78 -2.84 -7.53
N ASN A 62 -9.94 -2.82 -8.21
CA ASN A 62 -10.94 -3.88 -8.09
C ASN A 62 -10.57 -5.14 -8.89
N ASN A 63 -9.66 -5.03 -9.84
CA ASN A 63 -9.18 -6.14 -10.67
C ASN A 63 -7.77 -6.62 -10.26
N VAL A 64 -7.13 -5.94 -9.30
CA VAL A 64 -5.95 -6.49 -8.63
C VAL A 64 -6.41 -7.69 -7.81
N THR A 65 -5.95 -8.86 -8.21
CA THR A 65 -6.03 -10.06 -7.38
C THR A 65 -4.79 -10.11 -6.50
N ALA A 66 -4.95 -10.42 -5.21
CA ALA A 66 -3.77 -10.74 -4.38
C ALA A 66 -3.08 -11.94 -5.04
N LEU A 67 -1.78 -11.83 -5.31
CA LEU A 67 -1.06 -12.83 -6.11
C LEU A 67 -1.37 -14.24 -5.62
N ASN A 68 -1.94 -15.06 -6.52
CA ASN A 68 -2.35 -16.45 -6.31
C ASN A 68 -3.71 -16.71 -5.66
N THR A 69 -4.54 -15.70 -5.44
CA THR A 69 -5.95 -15.93 -5.10
C THR A 69 -6.84 -15.30 -6.15
N GLU A 70 -7.74 -16.09 -6.75
CA GLU A 70 -8.83 -15.58 -7.60
C GLU A 70 -9.86 -14.75 -6.80
N LEU A 71 -9.48 -14.29 -5.61
CA LEU A 71 -10.33 -13.57 -4.68
C LEU A 71 -10.08 -12.07 -4.84
N PRO A 72 -11.16 -11.28 -4.94
CA PRO A 72 -11.04 -9.83 -4.96
C PRO A 72 -10.41 -9.33 -3.66
N LEU A 73 -9.58 -8.29 -3.75
CA LEU A 73 -9.08 -7.59 -2.57
C LEU A 73 -10.26 -7.07 -1.73
N ASP A 74 -10.18 -7.27 -0.42
CA ASP A 74 -11.09 -6.67 0.53
C ASP A 74 -11.13 -5.14 0.37
N GLU A 75 -12.31 -4.52 0.54
CA GLU A 75 -12.43 -3.07 0.48
C GLU A 75 -11.53 -2.36 1.50
N GLY A 76 -11.30 -2.99 2.66
CA GLY A 76 -10.35 -2.52 3.67
C GLY A 76 -8.92 -2.47 3.14
N VAL A 77 -8.50 -3.51 2.41
CA VAL A 77 -7.17 -3.58 1.78
C VAL A 77 -7.01 -2.48 0.74
N LYS A 78 -8.01 -2.28 -0.12
CA LYS A 78 -7.98 -1.21 -1.14
C LYS A 78 -7.80 0.17 -0.52
N LEU A 79 -8.50 0.45 0.58
CA LEU A 79 -8.37 1.72 1.30
C LEU A 79 -7.01 1.88 1.97
N ILE A 80 -6.44 0.80 2.52
CA ILE A 80 -5.10 0.81 3.12
C ILE A 80 -4.05 1.11 2.04
N VAL A 81 -4.11 0.39 0.92
CA VAL A 81 -3.23 0.54 -0.25
C VAL A 81 -3.32 1.98 -0.80
N GLN A 82 -4.52 2.51 -0.97
CA GLN A 82 -4.74 3.88 -1.43
C GLN A 82 -4.15 4.92 -0.45
N ARG A 83 -4.43 4.80 0.85
CA ARG A 83 -3.90 5.74 1.85
C ARG A 83 -2.38 5.66 1.98
N LEU A 84 -1.83 4.46 1.83
CA LEU A 84 -0.40 4.21 1.84
C LEU A 84 0.25 4.92 0.64
N LYS A 85 -0.37 4.87 -0.55
CA LYS A 85 0.05 5.64 -1.72
C LYS A 85 0.09 7.14 -1.45
N GLU A 86 -0.98 7.68 -0.86
CA GLU A 86 -1.07 9.11 -0.53
C GLU A 86 0.01 9.52 0.48
N LYS A 87 0.25 8.69 1.51
CA LYS A 87 1.26 8.94 2.54
C LYS A 87 2.69 8.84 2.03
N LEU A 88 2.95 7.89 1.14
CA LEU A 88 4.26 7.69 0.51
C LEU A 88 4.47 8.62 -0.70
N ASN A 89 3.46 9.43 -1.05
CA ASN A 89 3.47 10.35 -2.18
C ASN A 89 3.85 9.65 -3.50
N LEU A 90 3.39 8.40 -3.67
CA LEU A 90 3.65 7.55 -4.83
C LEU A 90 2.78 7.92 -6.04
N SER A 91 1.87 8.90 -5.90
CA SER A 91 1.25 9.56 -7.03
C SER A 91 2.22 10.61 -7.56
N ALA A 92 2.85 10.31 -8.70
CA ALA A 92 3.57 11.31 -9.47
C ALA A 92 2.75 12.59 -9.60
N THR A 93 3.21 13.67 -8.98
CA THR A 93 3.17 14.96 -9.65
C THR A 93 4.60 15.52 -9.62
N PRO A 94 5.22 15.81 -10.77
CA PRO A 94 6.45 16.61 -10.84
C PRO A 94 6.15 18.10 -10.54
N SER A 95 5.43 18.37 -9.45
CA SER A 95 4.96 19.71 -9.08
C SER A 95 5.46 20.21 -7.73
N ASP A 96 6.06 19.34 -6.90
CA ASP A 96 6.64 19.74 -5.60
C ASP A 96 8.10 20.25 -5.70
N TYR A 97 8.62 20.44 -6.92
CA TYR A 97 9.94 21.05 -7.18
C TYR A 97 9.87 22.56 -7.48
N ARG A 98 8.91 23.29 -6.91
CA ARG A 98 8.86 24.75 -7.08
C ARG A 98 8.40 25.49 -5.83
N GLY A 99 9.37 26.05 -5.11
CA GLY A 99 9.14 27.01 -4.02
C GLY A 99 10.36 27.18 -3.13
#